data_AF-A0A7X0F9Z7-F1
#
_entry.id   AF-A0A7X0F9Z7-F1
#
_cell.length_a   1.000
_cell.length_b   1.000
_cell.length_c   1.000
_cell.angle_alpha   90.00
_cell.angle_beta   90.00
_cell.angle_gamma   90.00
#
_symmetry.space_group_name_H-M   'P 1'
#
loop_
_entity.id
_entity.type
_entity.pdbx_description
1 polymer ?
#
loop_
_entity_poly.entity_id
_entity_poly.type
_entity_poly.pdbx_seq_one_letter_code
_entity_poly.pdbx_strand_id
1 'polypeptide(L)'
;MFDWTKTCSYDEHQKRRFHTTARSRLKKLAAELRLPPGSYDLRSNKAGIAVSGEVTLHHGSAYIQVGQFGMSSGHGILIRTCKGRKDYTGGANHFVALIMLDDIPALAAAVRAITGIGSNGLLSADRHAA
;
A
#
# COMPACT_ATOMS: atom_id res chain seq x y z
N MET A 1 -2.19 -2.57 -19.49
CA MET A 1 -2.37 -3.02 -18.10
C MET A 1 -1.14 -3.83 -17.69
N PHE A 2 -0.69 -3.78 -16.43
CA PHE A 2 0.47 -4.56 -16.00
C PHE A 2 0.00 -5.96 -15.58
N ASP A 3 0.71 -7.02 -15.98
CA ASP A 3 0.41 -8.37 -15.49
C ASP A 3 1.06 -8.58 -14.11
N TRP A 4 0.24 -8.40 -13.07
CA TRP A 4 0.63 -8.57 -11.67
C TRP A 4 0.81 -10.04 -11.25
N THR A 5 0.26 -10.97 -12.03
CA THR A 5 0.26 -12.40 -11.72
C THR A 5 1.49 -13.12 -12.26
N LYS A 6 2.15 -12.54 -13.27
CA LYS A 6 3.45 -13.05 -13.74
C LYS A 6 4.46 -13.09 -12.60
N THR A 7 4.92 -14.30 -12.29
CA THR A 7 5.88 -14.55 -11.20
C THR A 7 7.17 -13.75 -11.36
N CYS A 8 7.63 -13.16 -10.26
CA CYS A 8 8.95 -12.54 -10.16
C CYS A 8 10.05 -13.52 -9.74
N SER A 9 9.67 -14.74 -9.32
CA SER A 9 10.60 -15.74 -8.82
C SER A 9 11.58 -16.15 -9.92
N TYR A 10 12.87 -16.05 -9.65
CA TYR A 10 13.96 -16.34 -10.58
C TYR A 10 13.92 -15.53 -11.91
N ASP A 11 13.08 -14.49 -12.01
CA ASP A 11 12.99 -13.59 -13.16
C ASP A 11 13.35 -12.17 -12.71
N GLU A 12 14.64 -11.82 -12.79
CA GLU A 12 15.14 -10.51 -12.37
C GLU A 12 14.52 -9.36 -13.18
N HIS A 13 14.30 -9.56 -14.48
CA HIS A 13 13.72 -8.56 -15.35
C HIS A 13 12.27 -8.25 -14.94
N GLN A 14 11.48 -9.29 -14.70
CA GLN A 14 10.11 -9.14 -14.21
C GLN A 14 10.10 -8.53 -12.80
N LYS A 15 10.98 -8.96 -11.89
CA LYS A 15 11.11 -8.35 -10.55
C LYS A 15 11.42 -6.86 -10.62
N ARG A 16 12.31 -6.44 -11.53
CA ARG A 16 12.62 -5.01 -11.74
C ARG A 16 11.39 -4.24 -12.21
N ARG A 17 10.65 -4.78 -13.19
CA ARG A 17 9.41 -4.17 -13.71
C ARG A 17 8.31 -4.09 -12.65
N PHE A 18 8.11 -5.17 -11.89
CA PHE A 18 7.15 -5.23 -10.79
C PHE A 18 7.37 -4.10 -9.78
N HIS A 19 8.59 -3.99 -9.25
CA HIS A 19 8.92 -2.96 -8.26
C HIS A 19 8.80 -1.54 -8.81
N THR A 20 9.29 -1.31 -10.03
CA THR A 20 9.21 0.02 -10.66
C THR A 20 7.75 0.45 -10.83
N THR A 21 6.91 -0.48 -11.30
CA THR A 21 5.48 -0.23 -11.53
C THR A 21 4.73 -0.09 -10.21
N ALA A 22 4.90 -1.00 -9.25
CA ALA A 22 4.29 -0.93 -7.92
C ALA A 22 4.66 0.36 -7.19
N ARG A 23 5.93 0.77 -7.22
CA ARG A 23 6.38 2.05 -6.64
C ARG A 23 5.69 3.24 -7.30
N SER A 24 5.59 3.24 -8.63
CA SER A 24 4.87 4.29 -9.36
C SER A 24 3.39 4.36 -8.95
N ARG A 25 2.71 3.21 -8.83
CA ARG A 25 1.31 3.12 -8.40
C ARG A 25 1.10 3.55 -6.95
N LEU A 26 1.97 3.14 -6.03
CA LEU A 26 1.90 3.61 -4.63
C LEU A 26 2.18 5.11 -4.52
N LYS A 27 3.03 5.69 -5.37
CA LYS A 27 3.19 7.16 -5.44
C LYS A 27 1.90 7.85 -5.89
N LYS A 28 1.18 7.29 -6.88
CA LYS A 28 -0.15 7.79 -7.28
C LYS A 28 -1.18 7.63 -6.17
N LEU A 29 -1.16 6.51 -5.45
CA LEU A 29 -2.02 6.28 -4.29
C LEU A 29 -1.78 7.30 -3.19
N ALA A 30 -0.52 7.63 -2.88
CA ALA A 30 -0.20 8.67 -1.91
C ALA A 30 -0.80 10.03 -2.29
N ALA A 31 -0.73 10.38 -3.59
CA ALA A 31 -1.34 11.60 -4.11
C ALA A 31 -2.87 11.57 -4.03
N GLU A 32 -3.50 10.45 -4.39
CA GLU A 32 -4.96 10.24 -4.28
C GLU A 32 -5.45 10.35 -2.84
N LEU A 33 -4.68 9.79 -1.89
CA LEU A 33 -4.92 9.92 -0.45
C LEU A 33 -4.59 11.30 0.11
N ARG A 34 -4.10 12.23 -0.72
CA ARG A 34 -3.69 13.60 -0.36
C ARG A 34 -2.64 13.63 0.76
N LEU A 35 -1.71 12.68 0.76
CA LEU A 35 -0.66 12.62 1.77
C LEU A 35 0.39 13.71 1.50
N PRO A 36 0.67 14.61 2.48
CA PRO A 36 1.69 15.63 2.29
C PRO A 36 3.07 15.02 2.00
N PRO A 37 3.92 15.66 1.17
CA PRO A 37 5.31 15.25 1.03
C PRO A 37 6.02 15.13 2.39
N GLY A 38 6.81 14.08 2.59
CA GLY A 38 7.48 13.79 3.86
C GLY A 38 6.61 13.12 4.93
N SER A 39 5.27 13.13 4.78
CA SER A 39 4.35 12.48 5.73
C SER A 39 4.33 10.95 5.62
N TYR A 40 4.92 10.40 4.56
CA TYR A 40 5.07 8.96 4.34
C TYR A 40 6.47 8.58 3.82
N ASP A 41 6.86 7.33 4.05
CA ASP A 41 7.98 6.68 3.39
C ASP A 41 7.49 5.84 2.22
N LEU A 42 8.29 5.75 1.16
CA LEU A 42 8.07 4.81 0.06
C LEU A 42 9.36 4.02 -0.19
N ARG A 43 9.36 2.73 0.13
CA ARG A 43 10.55 1.86 0.14
C ARG A 43 10.35 0.62 -0.73
N SER A 44 11.45 0.09 -1.25
CA SER A 44 11.46 -1.18 -2.00
C SER A 44 12.44 -2.13 -1.34
N ASN A 45 11.98 -3.33 -0.99
CA ASN A 45 12.80 -4.43 -0.50
C ASN A 45 12.77 -5.55 -1.55
N LYS A 46 13.92 -5.86 -2.17
CA LYS A 46 13.97 -6.84 -3.27
C LYS A 46 13.97 -8.29 -2.82
N ALA A 47 14.35 -8.53 -1.56
CA ALA A 47 14.54 -9.86 -0.98
C ALA A 47 15.36 -10.82 -1.87
N GLY A 48 15.34 -12.12 -1.58
CA GLY A 48 16.04 -13.14 -2.36
C GLY A 48 15.42 -13.41 -3.74
N ILE A 49 16.16 -14.09 -4.62
CA ILE A 49 15.74 -14.35 -6.01
C ILE A 49 14.44 -15.18 -6.12
N ALA A 50 14.12 -15.99 -5.11
CA ALA A 50 12.95 -16.88 -5.11
C ALA A 50 11.60 -16.16 -4.86
N VAL A 51 11.62 -14.89 -4.47
CA VAL A 51 10.40 -14.11 -4.13
C VAL A 51 10.34 -12.80 -4.89
N SER A 52 9.17 -12.15 -4.94
CA SER A 52 9.07 -10.79 -5.52
C SER A 52 9.80 -9.74 -4.69
N GLY A 53 9.92 -9.95 -3.36
CA GLY A 53 10.13 -8.87 -2.41
C GLY A 53 8.90 -7.94 -2.35
N GLU A 54 9.03 -6.79 -1.70
CA GLU A 54 7.91 -5.89 -1.47
C GLU A 54 8.20 -4.42 -1.76
N VAL A 55 7.14 -3.66 -2.09
CA VAL A 55 7.16 -2.20 -2.08
C VAL A 55 6.21 -1.70 -1.01
N THR A 56 6.69 -0.86 -0.11
CA THR A 56 5.94 -0.39 1.05
C THR A 56 5.75 1.12 1.01
N LEU A 57 4.49 1.56 1.15
CA LEU A 57 4.13 2.92 1.54
C LEU A 57 3.80 2.89 3.04
N HIS A 58 4.52 3.69 3.83
CA HIS A 58 4.32 3.75 5.28
C HIS A 58 4.02 5.19 5.72
N HIS A 59 2.80 5.42 6.18
CA HIS A 59 2.33 6.66 6.79
C HIS A 59 2.06 6.41 8.28
N GLY A 60 2.00 7.46 9.10
CA GLY A 60 1.77 7.32 10.54
C GLY A 60 0.46 6.60 10.91
N SER A 61 -0.51 6.54 10.01
CA SER A 61 -1.81 5.87 10.22
C SER A 61 -2.01 4.63 9.34
N ALA A 62 -1.11 4.36 8.39
CA ALA A 62 -1.31 3.31 7.40
C ALA A 62 0.01 2.65 6.97
N TYR A 63 0.01 1.32 6.94
CA TYR A 63 1.07 0.50 6.35
C TYR A 63 0.52 -0.24 5.14
N ILE A 64 1.06 0.03 3.96
CA ILE A 64 0.60 -0.57 2.71
C ILE A 64 1.79 -1.26 2.06
N GLN A 65 1.70 -2.57 1.86
CA GLN A 65 2.77 -3.37 1.30
C GLN A 65 2.29 -4.17 0.08
N VAL A 66 3.05 -4.09 -1.01
CA VAL A 66 2.74 -4.75 -2.29
C VAL A 66 3.77 -5.84 -2.55
N GLY A 67 3.33 -7.07 -2.75
CA GLY A 67 4.17 -8.24 -3.05
C GLY A 67 3.36 -9.43 -3.59
N GLN A 68 4.05 -10.48 -4.02
CA GLN A 68 3.44 -11.75 -4.43
C GLN A 68 3.52 -12.74 -3.26
N PHE A 69 2.62 -12.62 -2.29
CA PHE A 69 2.68 -13.33 -0.99
C PHE A 69 2.33 -14.83 -1.03
N GLY A 70 2.46 -15.49 -2.20
CA GLY A 70 2.18 -16.93 -2.34
C GLY A 70 0.72 -17.31 -2.10
N MET A 71 -0.19 -16.33 -2.03
CA MET A 71 -1.62 -16.60 -1.87
C MET A 71 -2.23 -16.91 -3.23
N SER A 72 -2.87 -18.07 -3.35
CA SER A 72 -3.51 -18.56 -4.59
C SER A 72 -4.62 -17.65 -5.14
N SER A 73 -5.00 -16.62 -4.39
CA SER A 73 -6.15 -15.74 -4.64
C SER A 73 -5.83 -14.43 -5.37
N GLY A 74 -4.60 -14.20 -5.85
CA GLY A 74 -4.22 -12.95 -6.53
C GLY A 74 -4.16 -11.71 -5.60
N HIS A 75 -4.27 -11.95 -4.30
CA HIS A 75 -4.13 -10.95 -3.25
C HIS A 75 -2.65 -10.71 -2.98
N GLY A 76 -2.23 -9.46 -3.13
CA GLY A 76 -0.82 -9.07 -3.00
C GLY A 76 -0.64 -7.64 -2.51
N ILE A 77 -1.71 -7.01 -2.04
CA ILE A 77 -1.65 -5.73 -1.35
C ILE A 77 -2.12 -5.97 0.08
N LEU A 78 -1.22 -5.77 1.03
CA LEU A 78 -1.49 -5.78 2.45
C LEU A 78 -1.72 -4.34 2.92
N ILE A 79 -2.79 -4.11 3.68
CA ILE A 79 -3.14 -2.84 4.30
C ILE A 79 -3.28 -3.08 5.81
N ARG A 80 -2.66 -2.22 6.63
CA ARG A 80 -2.80 -2.20 8.09
C ARG A 80 -2.95 -0.77 8.59
N THR A 81 -3.60 -0.61 9.74
CA THR A 81 -3.50 0.61 10.56
C THR A 81 -2.13 0.72 11.21
N CYS A 82 -1.68 1.95 11.50
CA CYS A 82 -0.47 2.24 12.28
C CYS A 82 -0.75 3.25 13.40
N LYS A 83 0.07 3.22 14.45
CA LYS A 83 0.10 4.19 15.55
C LYS A 83 1.36 5.07 15.52
N GLY A 84 1.68 5.61 14.35
CA GLY A 84 2.80 6.52 14.11
C GLY A 84 3.86 5.95 13.15
N ARG A 85 4.80 6.80 12.72
CA ARG A 85 5.83 6.45 11.70
C ARG A 85 6.87 5.43 12.14
N LYS A 86 6.89 5.08 13.43
CA LYS A 86 7.77 4.04 13.98
C LYS A 86 7.05 2.71 14.22
N ASP A 87 5.75 2.64 13.92
CA ASP A 87 4.98 1.41 14.02
C ASP A 87 5.12 0.58 12.74
N TYR A 88 6.01 -0.41 12.77
CA TYR A 88 6.24 -1.33 11.65
C TYR A 88 5.46 -2.64 11.77
N THR A 89 4.75 -2.86 12.88
CA THR A 89 3.91 -4.04 13.08
C THR A 89 2.53 -3.78 12.48
N GLY A 90 1.95 -2.64 12.84
CA GLY A 90 0.60 -2.25 12.47
C GLY A 90 -0.49 -3.10 13.15
N GLY A 91 -1.74 -2.85 12.78
CA GLY A 91 -2.90 -3.62 13.22
C GLY A 91 -3.14 -4.91 12.42
N ALA A 92 -4.40 -5.33 12.31
CA ALA A 92 -4.80 -6.53 11.59
C ALA A 92 -4.43 -6.48 10.09
N ASN A 93 -4.20 -7.66 9.51
CA ASN A 93 -3.93 -7.80 8.08
C ASN A 93 -5.22 -7.69 7.27
N HIS A 94 -5.27 -6.72 6.36
CA HIS A 94 -6.30 -6.66 5.33
C HIS A 94 -5.64 -6.85 3.98
N PHE A 95 -5.99 -7.92 3.27
CA PHE A 95 -5.46 -8.20 1.96
C PHE A 95 -6.47 -7.82 0.88
N VAL A 96 -5.97 -7.19 -0.19
CA VAL A 96 -6.74 -6.94 -1.41
C VAL A 96 -5.94 -7.36 -2.65
N ALA A 97 -6.64 -7.48 -3.78
CA ALA A 97 -6.07 -7.95 -5.04
C ALA A 97 -5.04 -6.98 -5.63
N LEU A 98 -3.96 -7.50 -6.22
CA LEU A 98 -2.94 -6.68 -6.90
C LEU A 98 -3.51 -5.83 -8.03
N ILE A 99 -4.60 -6.29 -8.66
CA ILE A 99 -5.26 -5.59 -9.76
C ILE A 99 -5.77 -4.20 -9.36
N MET A 100 -6.00 -3.95 -8.07
CA MET A 100 -6.38 -2.63 -7.56
C MET A 100 -5.28 -1.58 -7.76
N LEU A 101 -4.03 -1.97 -8.05
CA LEU A 101 -2.98 -1.01 -8.43
C LEU A 101 -3.23 -0.36 -9.80
N ASP A 102 -4.13 -0.90 -10.61
CA ASP A 102 -4.60 -0.26 -11.84
C ASP A 102 -5.87 0.57 -11.64
N ASP A 103 -6.52 0.49 -10.46
CA ASP A 103 -7.65 1.33 -10.04
C ASP A 103 -7.31 2.06 -8.71
N ILE A 104 -6.54 3.14 -8.84
CA ILE A 104 -6.05 3.92 -7.70
C ILE A 104 -7.19 4.51 -6.84
N PRO A 105 -8.29 5.07 -7.41
CA PRO A 105 -9.43 5.52 -6.62
C PRO A 105 -10.05 4.41 -5.77
N ALA A 106 -10.28 3.22 -6.33
CA ALA A 106 -10.83 2.08 -5.56
C ALA A 106 -9.86 1.63 -4.45
N LEU A 107 -8.56 1.58 -4.74
CA LEU A 107 -7.55 1.24 -3.73
C LEU A 107 -7.50 2.28 -2.61
N ALA A 108 -7.60 3.57 -2.95
CA ALA A 108 -7.65 4.64 -1.97
C ALA A 108 -8.89 4.53 -1.08
N ALA A 109 -10.06 4.21 -1.65
CA ALA A 109 -11.28 3.98 -0.88
C ALA A 109 -11.11 2.82 0.12
N ALA A 110 -10.52 1.70 -0.30
CA ALA A 110 -10.22 0.58 0.60
C ALA A 110 -9.26 0.98 1.73
N VAL A 111 -8.18 1.69 1.41
CA VAL A 111 -7.23 2.19 2.41
C VAL A 111 -7.91 3.11 3.42
N ARG A 112 -8.75 4.05 2.97
CA ARG A 112 -9.51 4.95 3.85
C ARG A 112 -10.46 4.17 4.77
N ALA A 113 -11.20 3.22 4.22
CA ALA A 113 -12.11 2.38 4.99
C ALA A 113 -11.40 1.55 6.09
N ILE A 114 -10.20 1.04 5.79
CA ILE A 114 -9.43 0.21 6.74
C ILE A 114 -8.69 1.07 7.78
N THR A 115 -8.12 2.21 7.36
CA THR A 115 -7.14 2.95 8.17
C THR A 115 -7.65 4.27 8.73
N GLY A 116 -8.78 4.78 8.23
CA GLY A 116 -9.30 6.10 8.56
C GLY A 116 -8.46 7.26 8.04
N ILE A 117 -7.40 7.01 7.25
CA ILE A 117 -6.53 8.06 6.72
C ILE A 117 -7.32 9.05 5.84
N GLY A 118 -7.08 10.35 6.00
CA GLY A 118 -7.79 11.38 5.24
C GLY A 118 -9.23 11.68 5.70
N SER A 119 -9.76 10.99 6.71
CA SER A 119 -11.10 11.25 7.30
C SER A 119 -11.10 12.44 8.26
N ASN A 120 -9.93 12.96 8.64
CA ASN A 120 -9.76 13.96 9.70
C ASN A 120 -10.31 15.37 9.38
N GLY A 121 -10.96 15.56 8.23
CA GLY A 121 -11.67 16.80 7.91
C GLY A 121 -13.16 16.82 8.29
N LEU A 122 -13.75 15.68 8.67
CA LEU A 122 -15.21 15.57 8.88
C LEU A 122 -15.64 15.36 10.34
N LEU A 123 -14.72 15.10 11.27
CA LEU A 123 -15.05 14.77 12.67
C LEU A 123 -14.60 15.83 13.70
N SER A 124 -14.09 16.99 13.26
CA SER A 124 -13.62 18.05 14.17
C SER A 124 -14.58 19.24 14.33
N ALA A 125 -15.75 19.24 13.67
CA ALA A 125 -16.66 20.39 13.70
C ALA A 125 -17.69 20.38 14.84
N ASP A 126 -17.98 19.24 15.49
CA ASP A 126 -19.12 19.12 16.42
C ASP A 126 -18.75 19.00 17.91
N ARG A 127 -17.61 19.55 18.33
CA ARG A 127 -17.28 19.55 19.77
C ARG A 127 -16.78 20.90 20.23
N HIS A 128 -17.59 21.96 20.15
CA HIS A 128 -17.53 23.16 20.99
C HIS A 128 -18.90 23.86 20.93
N ALA A 129 -19.91 23.26 21.56
CA ALA A 129 -21.17 23.94 21.92
C ALA A 129 -21.85 23.16 23.05
N ALA A 130 -21.45 23.44 24.29
CA ALA A 130 -22.26 23.35 25.51
C ALA A 130 -21.43 23.93 26.66
#